data_AF-A0A924AFR0-F1
#
_entry.id   AF-A0A924AFR0-F1
#
_cell.length_a   1.000
_cell.length_b   1.000
_cell.length_c   1.000
_cell.angle_alpha   90.00
_cell.angle_beta   90.00
_cell.angle_gamma   90.00
#
_symmetry.space_group_name_H-M   'P 1'
#
loop_
_entity.id
_entity.type
_entity.pdbx_description
1 polymer ?
#
loop_
_entity_poly.entity_id
_entity_poly.type
_entity_poly.pdbx_seq_one_letter_code
_entity_poly.pdbx_strand_id
1 'polypeptide(L)' 'LNDSIMVTHTEVLPGNEGQGVGSFIAKGVLEDVQERGLFVIPACQFIAQHIRKHREAYIAIVKPQTQAAYKI' A
#
# COMPACT_ATOMS: atom_id res chain seq x y z
N LEU A 1 -10.88 -13.19 4.62
CA LEU A 1 -10.43 -12.20 3.59
C LEU A 1 -11.50 -11.14 3.30
N ASN A 2 -12.66 -11.17 3.95
CA ASN A 2 -13.84 -10.44 3.48
C ASN A 2 -13.72 -8.90 3.55
N ASP A 3 -12.79 -8.38 4.36
CA ASP A 3 -12.62 -6.94 4.56
C ASP A 3 -11.20 -6.50 4.20
N SER A 4 -10.63 -7.04 3.11
CA SER A 4 -9.26 -6.73 2.73
C SER A 4 -9.06 -6.61 1.23
N ILE A 5 -8.33 -5.59 0.82
CA ILE A 5 -7.91 -5.38 -0.57
C ILE A 5 -6.45 -5.79 -0.70
N MET A 6 -6.17 -6.69 -1.64
CA MET A 6 -4.82 -7.08 -1.98
C MET A 6 -4.30 -6.23 -3.13
N VAL A 7 -3.26 -5.43 -2.88
CA VAL A 7 -2.57 -4.68 -3.94
C VAL A 7 -1.45 -5.56 -4.47
N THR A 8 -1.67 -6.16 -5.63
CA THR A 8 -0.79 -7.17 -6.21
C THR A 8 0.39 -6.59 -6.96
N HIS A 9 0.19 -5.48 -7.66
CA HIS A 9 1.22 -4.84 -8.47
C HIS A 9 0.97 -3.33 -8.61
N THR A 10 2.03 -2.59 -8.88
CA THR A 10 1.99 -1.17 -9.23
C THR A 10 2.98 -0.95 -10.34
N GLU A 11 2.54 -0.33 -11.43
CA GLU A 11 3.36 -0.07 -12.60
C GLU A 11 3.34 1.43 -12.91
N VAL A 12 4.50 1.94 -13.29
CA VAL A 12 4.68 3.31 -13.80
C VAL A 12 5.35 3.15 -15.15
N LEU A 13 4.79 3.77 -16.18
CA LEU A 13 5.37 3.70 -17.51
C LEU A 13 6.74 4.43 -17.52
N PRO A 14 7.72 3.96 -18.32
CA PRO A 14 9.09 4.49 -18.29
C PRO A 14 9.20 6.02 -18.44
N GLY A 15 8.34 6.64 -19.26
CA GLY A 15 8.31 8.11 -19.44
C GLY A 15 7.87 8.91 -18.21
N ASN A 16 7.33 8.23 -17.19
CA ASN A 16 6.77 8.84 -15.97
C ASN A 16 7.56 8.47 -14.71
N GLU A 17 8.67 7.74 -14.86
CA GLU A 17 9.57 7.42 -13.74
C GLU A 17 10.26 8.68 -13.20
N GLY A 18 10.71 8.62 -11.94
CA GLY A 18 11.40 9.74 -11.27
C GLY A 18 10.51 10.94 -10.90
N GLN A 19 9.26 10.97 -11.34
CA GLN A 19 8.33 12.09 -11.14
C GLN A 19 7.38 11.89 -9.93
N GLY A 20 7.55 10.81 -9.16
CA GLY A 20 6.73 10.53 -7.99
C GLY A 20 5.36 9.90 -8.27
N VAL A 21 5.06 9.53 -9.52
CA VAL A 21 3.77 8.94 -9.92
C VAL A 21 3.43 7.67 -9.14
N GLY A 22 4.40 6.78 -8.92
CA GLY A 22 4.17 5.57 -8.11
C GLY A 22 3.75 5.90 -6.68
N SER A 23 4.38 6.90 -6.05
CA SER A 23 4.03 7.35 -4.70
C SER A 23 2.64 7.99 -4.66
N PHE A 24 2.26 8.72 -5.71
CA PHE A 24 0.92 9.28 -5.86
C PHE A 24 -0.14 8.18 -5.95
N ILE A 25 0.10 7.14 -6.77
CA ILE A 25 -0.78 5.97 -6.88
C ILE A 25 -0.90 5.25 -5.53
N ALA A 26 0.24 4.98 -4.87
CA ALA A 26 0.25 4.30 -3.58
C ALA A 26 -0.54 5.04 -2.51
N LYS A 27 -0.36 6.37 -2.43
CA LYS A 27 -1.12 7.22 -1.52
C LYS A 27 -2.62 7.11 -1.78
N GLY A 28 -3.06 7.33 -3.02
CA GLY A 28 -4.49 7.29 -3.36
C GLY A 28 -5.15 5.94 -3.05
N VAL A 29 -4.46 4.83 -3.33
CA VAL A 29 -4.97 3.48 -3.02
C VAL A 29 -5.07 3.25 -1.50
N LEU A 30 -4.08 3.68 -0.73
CA LEU A 30 -4.08 3.48 0.73
C LEU A 30 -5.11 4.37 1.43
N GLU A 31 -5.30 5.60 0.95
CA GLU A 31 -6.34 6.51 1.43
C GLU A 31 -7.74 5.96 1.10
N ASP A 32 -7.99 5.44 -0.10
CA ASP A 32 -9.27 4.78 -0.43
C ASP A 32 -9.56 3.59 0.50
N VAL A 33 -8.54 2.77 0.81
CA VAL A 33 -8.69 1.65 1.77
C VAL A 33 -9.08 2.17 3.16
N GLN A 34 -8.46 3.26 3.63
CA GLN A 34 -8.79 3.91 4.90
C GLN A 34 -10.22 4.45 4.92
N GLU A 35 -10.60 5.22 3.91
CA GLU A 35 -11.92 5.84 3.79
C GLU A 35 -13.05 4.80 3.77
N ARG A 36 -12.78 3.64 3.17
CA ARG A 36 -13.73 2.52 3.10
C ARG A 36 -13.74 1.64 4.36
N GLY A 37 -12.89 1.92 5.34
CA GLY A 37 -12.76 1.11 6.56
C GLY A 37 -12.27 -0.31 6.29
N LEU A 38 -11.50 -0.51 5.21
CA LEU A 38 -10.95 -1.80 4.82
C LEU A 38 -9.51 -1.96 5.30
N PHE A 39 -8.99 -3.17 5.16
CA PHE A 39 -7.57 -3.47 5.41
C PHE A 39 -6.82 -3.71 4.10
N VAL A 40 -5.50 -3.47 4.09
CA VAL A 40 -4.65 -3.72 2.93
C VAL A 40 -3.76 -4.95 3.11
N ILE A 41 -3.62 -5.73 2.03
CA ILE A 41 -2.60 -6.78 1.89
C ILE A 41 -1.60 -6.31 0.81
N PRO A 42 -0.37 -5.89 1.19
CA PRO A 42 0.57 -5.27 0.27
C PRO A 42 1.44 -6.32 -0.44
N ALA A 43 0.82 -7.15 -1.29
CA ALA A 43 1.56 -8.17 -2.05
C ALA A 43 2.62 -7.56 -2.98
N CYS A 44 2.35 -6.37 -3.51
CA CYS A 44 3.32 -5.54 -4.21
C CYS A 44 4.40 -5.02 -3.25
N GLN A 45 5.67 -5.32 -3.53
CA GLN A 45 6.80 -4.87 -2.71
C GLN A 45 6.96 -3.34 -2.67
N PHE A 46 6.57 -2.65 -3.75
CA PHE A 46 6.57 -1.18 -3.79
C PHE A 46 5.59 -0.60 -2.77
N ILE A 47 4.36 -1.13 -2.70
CA ILE A 47 3.36 -0.71 -1.71
C ILE A 47 3.82 -1.04 -0.29
N ALA A 48 4.36 -2.25 -0.07
CA ALA A 48 4.92 -2.62 1.24
C ALA A 48 6.03 -1.66 1.67
N GLN A 49 6.90 -1.23 0.75
CA GLN A 49 7.93 -0.22 1.03
C GLN A 49 7.33 1.16 1.31
N HIS A 50 6.30 1.58 0.55
CA HIS A 50 5.62 2.85 0.77
C HIS A 50 4.98 2.92 2.16
N ILE A 51 4.31 1.84 2.61
CA ILE A 51 3.74 1.74 3.95
C ILE A 51 4.85 1.83 5.01
N ARG A 52 5.95 1.09 4.85
CA ARG A 52 7.08 1.14 5.81
C ARG A 52 7.66 2.55 5.96
N LYS A 53 7.77 3.29 4.85
CA LYS A 53 8.30 4.65 4.84
C LYS A 53 7.36 5.66 5.52
N HIS A 54 6.05 5.41 5.50
CA HIS A 54 5.02 6.28 6.06
C HIS A 54 4.18 5.50 7.09
N ARG A 55 4.86 4.80 8.00
CA ARG A 55 4.26 3.78 8.87
C ARG A 55 3.18 4.40 9.75
N GLU A 56 3.44 5.57 10.32
CA GLU A 56 2.52 6.32 11.17
C GLU A 56 1.17 6.59 10.49
N ALA A 57 1.15 6.80 9.18
CA ALA A 57 -0.07 7.06 8.43
C ALA A 57 -0.88 5.80 8.12
N TYR A 58 -0.20 4.68 7.80
CA TYR A 58 -0.86 3.52 7.19
C TYR A 58 -0.86 2.26 8.05
N ILE A 59 -0.17 2.22 9.19
CA ILE A 59 -0.09 1.00 10.00
C ILE A 59 -1.44 0.52 10.50
N ALA A 60 -2.39 1.42 10.72
CA ALA A 60 -3.73 1.11 11.21
C ALA A 60 -4.55 0.23 10.24
N ILE A 61 -4.27 0.30 8.92
CA ILE A 61 -4.97 -0.51 7.91
C ILE A 61 -4.23 -1.79 7.53
N VAL A 62 -3.12 -2.12 8.20
CA VAL A 62 -2.40 -3.38 7.97
C VAL A 62 -2.63 -4.30 9.18
N LYS A 63 -3.32 -5.42 8.99
CA LYS A 63 -3.55 -6.39 10.07
C LYS A 63 -2.23 -6.95 10.63
N PRO A 64 -2.13 -7.28 11.93
CA PRO A 64 -0.89 -7.77 12.54
C PRO A 64 -0.26 -8.97 11.81
N GLN A 65 -1.09 -9.91 11.34
CA GLN A 65 -0.61 -11.09 10.58
C GLN A 65 0.03 -10.67 9.25
N THR A 66 -0.56 -9.67 8.58
CA THR A 66 -0.03 -9.10 7.34
C THR A 66 1.24 -8.31 7.61
N GLN A 67 1.34 -7.58 8.73
CA GLN A 67 2.56 -6.85 9.08
C GLN A 67 3.76 -7.79 9.18
N ALA A 68 3.60 -8.90 9.90
CA ALA A 68 4.64 -9.92 10.03
C ALA A 68 5.03 -10.55 8.68
N ALA A 69 4.04 -10.90 7.85
CA ALA A 69 4.28 -11.55 6.55
C ALA A 69 5.05 -10.67 5.55
N TYR A 70 4.81 -9.34 5.56
CA TYR A 70 5.40 -8.39 4.61
C TYR A 70 6.47 -7.48 5.22
N LYS A 71 6.92 -7.79 6.45
CA LYS A 71 7.94 -7.04 7.21
C LYS A 71 7.60 -5.55 7.36
N ILE A 72 6.32 -5.22 7.49
CA ILE A 72 5.81 -3.86 7.61
C ILE A 72 6.19 -3.27 8.95
#